data_AF-A0A1S6KMC9-F1
#
_entry.id   AF-A0A1S6KMC9-F1
#
_cell.length_a   1.000
_cell.length_b   1.000
_cell.length_c   1.000
_cell.angle_alpha   90.00
_cell.angle_beta   90.00
_cell.angle_gamma   90.00
#
_symmetry.space_group_name_H-M   'P 1'
#
loop_
_entity.id
_entity.type
_entity.pdbx_description
1 polymer ?
#
loop_
_entity_poly.entity_id
_entity_poly.type
_entity_poly.pdbx_seq_one_letter_code
_entity_poly.pdbx_strand_id
1 'polypeptide(L)'
;DSDMIELGEELTPKDTLKFKDIKKYSDRYTAAQKATNEKDALVVMKGTLFTMPLVAACFEFSFMGGSMGSVVGARFVRAVEQALQDHCPLVCFSSSGGARMQEALMSLMQMAKTSAALAKMQEAGLPYISVLTDPTMGGVSASLGMLGDINIAEPKALIGFAGPRVIEQTVREVLPS
;
A
#
# COMPACT_ATOMS: atom_id res chain seq x y z
N ASP A 1 -11.99 -9.58 -24.27
CA ASP A 1 -12.34 -8.77 -23.09
C ASP A 1 -11.97 -9.54 -21.85
N SER A 2 -10.89 -9.14 -21.18
CA SER A 2 -10.39 -9.79 -19.98
C SER A 2 -11.26 -9.36 -18.79
N ASP A 3 -11.96 -10.30 -18.16
CA ASP A 3 -12.74 -10.07 -16.94
C ASP A 3 -11.79 -9.68 -15.79
N MET A 4 -11.53 -8.39 -15.67
CA MET A 4 -10.85 -7.81 -14.51
C MET A 4 -11.89 -7.65 -13.39
N ILE A 5 -11.57 -8.13 -12.20
CA ILE A 5 -12.48 -8.10 -11.04
C ILE A 5 -11.79 -7.33 -9.92
N GLU A 6 -12.41 -6.23 -9.46
CA GLU A 6 -11.93 -5.51 -8.26
C GLU A 6 -12.26 -6.32 -7.00
N LEU A 7 -11.31 -6.37 -6.06
CA LEU A 7 -11.43 -7.09 -4.80
C LEU A 7 -11.41 -6.11 -3.62
N GLY A 8 -12.24 -6.38 -2.60
CA GLY A 8 -12.29 -5.54 -1.42
C GLY A 8 -12.91 -4.16 -1.68
N GLU A 9 -13.73 -4.05 -2.75
CA GLU A 9 -14.50 -2.85 -3.06
C GLU A 9 -15.47 -2.51 -1.92
N GLU A 10 -15.96 -3.51 -1.19
CA GLU A 10 -16.87 -3.35 -0.05
C GLU A 10 -16.20 -2.75 1.20
N LEU A 11 -14.88 -2.68 1.25
CA LEU A 11 -14.13 -2.26 2.43
C LEU A 11 -14.09 -0.73 2.55
N THR A 12 -14.62 -0.21 3.66
CA THR A 12 -14.65 1.21 3.99
C THR A 12 -14.02 1.46 5.36
N PRO A 13 -13.42 2.64 5.60
CA PRO A 13 -12.80 2.94 6.87
C PRO A 13 -13.87 3.18 7.94
N LYS A 14 -13.47 3.09 9.20
CA LYS A 14 -14.28 3.54 10.33
C LYS A 14 -13.43 4.43 11.22
N ASP A 15 -13.86 5.68 11.41
CA ASP A 15 -13.19 6.60 12.32
C ASP A 15 -13.53 6.25 13.78
N THR A 16 -12.75 5.34 14.36
CA THR A 16 -12.89 4.90 15.75
C THR A 16 -12.28 5.89 16.75
N LEU A 17 -11.30 6.68 16.32
CA LEU A 17 -10.56 7.62 17.17
C LEU A 17 -11.22 9.02 17.22
N LYS A 18 -12.23 9.27 16.35
CA LYS A 18 -12.83 10.59 16.14
C LYS A 18 -11.77 11.65 15.88
N PHE A 19 -10.77 11.28 15.06
CA PHE A 19 -9.56 12.08 14.90
C PHE A 19 -9.88 13.42 14.24
N LYS A 20 -9.31 14.51 14.78
CA LYS A 20 -9.45 15.84 14.23
C LYS A 20 -8.14 16.61 14.40
N ASP A 21 -7.64 17.12 13.28
CA ASP A 21 -6.61 18.16 13.25
C ASP A 21 -7.25 19.48 12.79
N ILE A 22 -6.65 20.16 11.81
CA ILE A 22 -7.26 21.28 11.08
C ILE A 22 -8.61 20.85 10.47
N LYS A 23 -8.74 19.58 10.03
CA LYS A 23 -9.96 18.99 9.50
C LYS A 23 -10.29 17.68 10.24
N LYS A 24 -11.56 17.28 10.25
CA LYS A 24 -11.94 15.94 10.74
C LYS A 24 -11.45 14.88 9.77
N TYR A 25 -11.06 13.71 10.28
CA TYR A 25 -10.62 12.61 9.43
C TYR A 25 -11.68 12.21 8.39
N SER A 26 -12.95 12.10 8.80
CA SER A 26 -14.10 11.84 7.92
C SER A 26 -14.17 12.78 6.70
N ASP A 27 -13.89 14.06 6.93
CA ASP A 27 -14.01 15.10 5.89
C ASP A 27 -12.84 15.01 4.92
N ARG A 28 -11.62 14.74 5.43
CA ARG A 28 -10.43 14.49 4.60
C ARG A 28 -10.62 13.24 3.75
N TYR A 29 -11.17 12.20 4.34
CA TYR A 29 -11.45 10.94 3.66
C TYR A 29 -12.46 11.14 2.53
N THR A 30 -13.61 11.76 2.83
CA THR A 30 -14.65 12.06 1.82
C THR A 30 -14.09 12.95 0.70
N ALA A 31 -13.24 13.93 1.03
CA ALA A 31 -12.61 14.78 0.03
C ALA A 31 -11.64 13.99 -0.87
N ALA A 32 -10.86 13.08 -0.31
CA ALA A 32 -9.97 12.20 -1.08
C ALA A 32 -10.76 11.30 -2.01
N GLN A 33 -11.82 10.63 -1.52
CA GLN A 33 -12.70 9.81 -2.34
C GLN A 33 -13.30 10.58 -3.52
N LYS A 34 -13.75 11.82 -3.29
CA LYS A 34 -14.28 12.67 -4.37
C LYS A 34 -13.21 13.11 -5.37
N ALA A 35 -11.98 13.32 -4.92
CA ALA A 35 -10.89 13.78 -5.77
C ALA A 35 -10.33 12.66 -6.66
N THR A 36 -10.27 11.43 -6.15
CA THR A 36 -9.67 10.29 -6.86
C THR A 36 -10.71 9.35 -7.47
N ASN A 37 -11.97 9.44 -7.06
CA ASN A 37 -13.01 8.46 -7.33
C ASN A 37 -12.68 7.05 -6.79
N GLU A 38 -11.79 6.97 -5.80
CA GLU A 38 -11.38 5.71 -5.18
C GLU A 38 -11.98 5.54 -3.79
N LYS A 39 -12.13 4.28 -3.36
CA LYS A 39 -12.63 4.00 -2.01
C LYS A 39 -11.57 4.19 -0.94
N ASP A 40 -10.32 3.84 -1.19
CA ASP A 40 -9.13 4.10 -0.36
C ASP A 40 -7.87 4.11 -1.26
N ALA A 41 -6.71 4.35 -0.67
CA ALA A 41 -5.40 4.48 -1.30
C ALA A 41 -4.81 3.19 -1.89
N LEU A 42 -5.53 2.08 -1.90
CA LEU A 42 -5.08 0.84 -2.52
C LEU A 42 -6.21 0.22 -3.32
N VAL A 43 -5.99 -0.01 -4.60
CA VAL A 43 -6.88 -0.73 -5.50
C VAL A 43 -6.34 -2.13 -5.71
N VAL A 44 -7.21 -3.13 -5.65
CA VAL A 44 -6.81 -4.53 -5.84
C VAL A 44 -7.65 -5.13 -6.94
N MET A 45 -6.98 -5.69 -7.93
CA MET A 45 -7.60 -6.25 -9.13
C MET A 45 -7.12 -7.69 -9.31
N LYS A 46 -8.06 -8.59 -9.60
CA LYS A 46 -7.76 -9.90 -10.18
C LYS A 46 -7.93 -9.84 -11.68
N GLY A 47 -7.03 -10.48 -12.41
CA GLY A 47 -7.14 -10.61 -13.86
C GLY A 47 -6.11 -11.57 -14.43
N THR A 48 -5.70 -11.28 -15.67
CA THR A 48 -4.67 -12.04 -16.37
C THR A 48 -3.63 -11.09 -16.97
N LEU A 49 -2.37 -11.48 -16.92
CA LEU A 49 -1.28 -10.84 -17.66
C LEU A 49 -0.85 -11.80 -18.77
N PHE A 50 -1.07 -11.40 -20.03
CA PHE A 50 -1.06 -12.30 -21.19
C PHE A 50 -2.08 -13.43 -20.99
N THR A 51 -1.65 -14.61 -20.57
CA THR A 51 -2.49 -15.77 -20.27
C THR A 51 -2.30 -16.29 -18.84
N MET A 52 -1.46 -15.62 -18.04
CA MET A 52 -1.16 -16.03 -16.67
C MET A 52 -2.14 -15.33 -15.71
N PRO A 53 -2.87 -16.08 -14.85
CA PRO A 53 -3.68 -15.48 -13.80
C PRO A 53 -2.78 -14.68 -12.86
N LEU A 54 -3.27 -13.52 -12.40
CA LEU A 54 -2.50 -12.60 -11.58
C LEU A 54 -3.45 -11.81 -10.67
N VAL A 55 -3.01 -11.56 -9.44
CA VAL A 55 -3.57 -10.50 -8.61
C VAL A 55 -2.61 -9.31 -8.62
N ALA A 56 -3.14 -8.11 -8.81
CA ALA A 56 -2.40 -6.86 -8.77
C ALA A 56 -2.97 -5.94 -7.69
N ALA A 57 -2.10 -5.28 -6.95
CA ALA A 57 -2.45 -4.23 -6.00
C ALA A 57 -1.71 -2.94 -6.38
N CYS A 58 -2.40 -1.81 -6.46
CA CYS A 58 -1.80 -0.53 -6.85
C CYS A 58 -2.20 0.57 -5.87
N PHE A 59 -1.23 1.35 -5.41
CA PHE A 59 -1.48 2.49 -4.55
C PHE A 59 -1.94 3.71 -5.35
N GLU A 60 -2.94 4.43 -4.84
CA GLU A 60 -3.34 5.75 -5.35
C GLU A 60 -2.73 6.84 -4.46
N PHE A 61 -1.59 7.40 -4.88
CA PHE A 61 -0.88 8.41 -4.09
C PHE A 61 -1.71 9.69 -3.87
N SER A 62 -2.56 10.05 -4.82
CA SER A 62 -3.45 11.21 -4.70
C SER A 62 -4.45 11.02 -3.55
N PHE A 63 -4.72 9.77 -3.15
CA PHE A 63 -5.52 9.45 -1.98
C PHE A 63 -4.69 9.62 -0.71
N MET A 64 -4.71 10.83 -0.16
CA MET A 64 -4.07 11.14 1.13
C MET A 64 -2.58 10.71 1.18
N GLY A 65 -1.84 10.89 0.09
CA GLY A 65 -0.42 10.55 -0.02
C GLY A 65 -0.16 9.04 -0.05
N GLY A 66 -1.12 8.23 -0.53
CA GLY A 66 -0.99 6.78 -0.55
C GLY A 66 -0.87 6.17 0.85
N SER A 67 -1.31 6.88 1.89
CA SER A 67 -0.97 6.52 3.27
C SER A 67 -1.64 5.22 3.69
N MET A 68 -0.87 4.30 4.29
CA MET A 68 -1.38 2.99 4.70
C MET A 68 -2.19 3.08 5.99
N GLY A 69 -3.51 2.91 5.89
CA GLY A 69 -4.45 2.74 6.99
C GLY A 69 -5.09 1.35 7.00
N SER A 70 -6.11 1.15 7.83
CA SER A 70 -6.76 -0.15 8.05
C SER A 70 -7.31 -0.78 6.78
N VAL A 71 -7.91 0.03 5.89
CA VAL A 71 -8.46 -0.45 4.62
C VAL A 71 -7.36 -0.85 3.65
N VAL A 72 -6.28 -0.05 3.51
CA VAL A 72 -5.12 -0.43 2.69
C VAL A 72 -4.58 -1.79 3.12
N GLY A 73 -4.33 -1.97 4.41
CA GLY A 73 -3.85 -3.26 4.91
C GLY A 73 -4.87 -4.39 4.76
N ALA A 74 -6.17 -4.12 4.83
CA ALA A 74 -7.21 -5.14 4.62
C ALA A 74 -7.36 -5.53 3.14
N ARG A 75 -7.34 -4.56 2.22
CA ARG A 75 -7.34 -4.81 0.77
C ARG A 75 -6.08 -5.56 0.34
N PHE A 76 -4.91 -5.21 0.87
CA PHE A 76 -3.69 -5.95 0.58
C PHE A 76 -3.77 -7.41 1.06
N VAL A 77 -4.27 -7.65 2.28
CA VAL A 77 -4.50 -9.02 2.77
C VAL A 77 -5.49 -9.76 1.87
N ARG A 78 -6.57 -9.11 1.41
CA ARG A 78 -7.50 -9.70 0.44
C ARG A 78 -6.79 -10.08 -0.87
N ALA A 79 -5.86 -9.26 -1.35
CA ALA A 79 -5.05 -9.57 -2.53
C ALA A 79 -4.23 -10.85 -2.33
N VAL A 80 -3.56 -10.96 -1.18
CA VAL A 80 -2.77 -12.14 -0.81
C VAL A 80 -3.65 -13.38 -0.66
N GLU A 81 -4.80 -13.27 0.02
CA GLU A 81 -5.75 -14.36 0.17
C GLU A 81 -6.30 -14.85 -1.18
N GLN A 82 -6.61 -13.92 -2.10
CA GLN A 82 -7.05 -14.28 -3.43
C GLN A 82 -5.93 -14.95 -4.24
N ALA A 83 -4.70 -14.43 -4.17
CA ALA A 83 -3.55 -15.00 -4.84
C ALA A 83 -3.26 -16.43 -4.35
N LEU A 84 -3.36 -16.66 -3.03
CA LEU A 84 -3.29 -17.97 -2.40
C LEU A 84 -4.40 -18.91 -2.87
N GLN A 85 -5.64 -18.43 -2.89
CA GLN A 85 -6.80 -19.23 -3.33
C GLN A 85 -6.69 -19.66 -4.79
N ASP A 86 -6.30 -18.73 -5.65
CA ASP A 86 -6.21 -18.94 -7.09
C ASP A 86 -4.86 -19.54 -7.51
N HIS A 87 -3.95 -19.78 -6.55
CA HIS A 87 -2.58 -20.26 -6.76
C HIS A 87 -1.84 -19.47 -7.84
N CYS A 88 -1.89 -18.14 -7.75
CA CYS A 88 -1.31 -17.24 -8.74
C CYS A 88 -0.37 -16.19 -8.12
N PRO A 89 0.51 -15.55 -8.93
CA PRO A 89 1.39 -14.49 -8.46
C PRO A 89 0.63 -13.26 -7.94
N LEU A 90 1.32 -12.47 -7.11
CA LEU A 90 0.88 -11.14 -6.67
C LEU A 90 1.91 -10.10 -7.12
N VAL A 91 1.44 -9.01 -7.72
CA VAL A 91 2.27 -7.83 -8.02
C VAL A 91 1.71 -6.64 -7.25
N CYS A 92 2.56 -5.91 -6.51
CA CYS A 92 2.14 -4.69 -5.82
C CYS A 92 2.93 -3.46 -6.28
N PHE A 93 2.24 -2.46 -6.81
CA PHE A 93 2.77 -1.15 -7.14
C PHE A 93 2.61 -0.22 -5.95
N SER A 94 3.69 -0.01 -5.22
CA SER A 94 3.73 0.79 -4.00
C SER A 94 4.02 2.25 -4.32
N SER A 95 3.18 3.15 -3.80
CA SER A 95 3.39 4.59 -3.79
C SER A 95 2.77 5.15 -2.50
N SER A 96 3.60 5.57 -1.55
CA SER A 96 3.14 5.97 -0.23
C SER A 96 4.09 6.94 0.46
N GLY A 97 3.52 7.93 1.12
CA GLY A 97 4.24 8.78 2.08
C GLY A 97 4.40 8.16 3.47
N GLY A 98 3.84 6.96 3.72
CA GLY A 98 3.97 6.24 4.98
C GLY A 98 2.64 5.80 5.60
N ALA A 99 2.60 5.69 6.93
CA ALA A 99 1.41 5.24 7.67
C ALA A 99 0.36 6.35 7.81
N ARG A 100 -0.92 6.00 7.79
CA ARG A 100 -2.02 6.94 7.96
C ARG A 100 -2.16 7.38 9.42
N MET A 101 -1.56 8.52 9.76
CA MET A 101 -1.52 9.02 11.14
C MET A 101 -2.90 9.15 11.82
N GLN A 102 -3.95 9.39 11.04
CA GLN A 102 -5.32 9.58 11.55
C GLN A 102 -5.87 8.32 12.22
N GLU A 103 -5.33 7.13 11.88
CA GLU A 103 -5.71 5.86 12.51
C GLU A 103 -4.65 5.37 13.53
N ALA A 104 -3.58 6.14 13.73
CA ALA A 104 -2.53 5.92 14.72
C ALA A 104 -2.00 4.47 14.76
N LEU A 105 -2.15 3.78 15.89
CA LEU A 105 -1.66 2.42 16.10
C LEU A 105 -2.25 1.42 15.09
N MET A 106 -3.48 1.64 14.61
CA MET A 106 -4.08 0.76 13.62
C MET A 106 -3.29 0.77 12.32
N SER A 107 -2.80 1.93 11.88
CA SER A 107 -1.93 2.06 10.71
C SER A 107 -0.59 1.36 10.90
N LEU A 108 0.02 1.46 12.08
CA LEU A 108 1.27 0.76 12.40
C LEU A 108 1.07 -0.77 12.32
N MET A 109 -0.03 -1.28 12.87
CA MET A 109 -0.32 -2.72 12.87
C MET A 109 -0.56 -3.28 11.46
N GLN A 110 -0.86 -2.44 10.47
CA GLN A 110 -0.97 -2.89 9.08
C GLN A 110 0.36 -3.40 8.53
N MET A 111 1.50 -2.88 9.01
CA MET A 111 2.82 -3.40 8.65
C MET A 111 2.93 -4.88 9.05
N ALA A 112 2.72 -5.18 10.33
CA ALA A 112 2.74 -6.55 10.82
C ALA A 112 1.71 -7.45 10.13
N LYS A 113 0.48 -6.95 9.93
CA LYS A 113 -0.60 -7.72 9.30
C LYS A 113 -0.29 -8.10 7.85
N THR A 114 0.19 -7.15 7.05
CA THR A 114 0.52 -7.38 5.63
C THR A 114 1.75 -8.28 5.49
N SER A 115 2.77 -8.06 6.31
CA SER A 115 3.95 -8.94 6.37
C SER A 115 3.59 -10.38 6.77
N ALA A 116 2.70 -10.58 7.75
CA ALA A 116 2.24 -11.91 8.14
C ALA A 116 1.43 -12.61 7.04
N ALA A 117 0.69 -11.86 6.21
CA ALA A 117 0.02 -12.41 5.04
C ALA A 117 1.03 -12.85 3.97
N LEU A 118 2.04 -12.01 3.69
CA LEU A 118 3.11 -12.35 2.74
C LEU A 118 3.91 -13.58 3.19
N ALA A 119 4.13 -13.77 4.49
CA ALA A 119 4.78 -14.98 5.00
C ALA A 119 4.02 -16.26 4.59
N LYS A 120 2.67 -16.25 4.65
CA LYS A 120 1.85 -17.38 4.16
C LYS A 120 1.98 -17.59 2.66
N MET A 121 2.10 -16.51 1.89
CA MET A 121 2.30 -16.57 0.44
C MET A 121 3.66 -17.20 0.08
N GLN A 122 4.70 -16.83 0.82
CA GLN A 122 6.04 -17.39 0.71
C GLN A 122 6.05 -18.89 1.09
N GLU A 123 5.38 -19.28 2.17
CA GLU A 123 5.23 -20.69 2.57
C GLU A 123 4.52 -21.53 1.51
N ALA A 124 3.57 -20.94 0.78
CA ALA A 124 2.88 -21.58 -0.34
C ALA A 124 3.72 -21.62 -1.64
N GLY A 125 4.90 -20.99 -1.66
CA GLY A 125 5.78 -20.94 -2.82
C GLY A 125 5.24 -20.08 -3.98
N LEU A 126 4.34 -19.13 -3.70
CA LEU A 126 3.78 -18.23 -4.71
C LEU A 126 4.59 -16.93 -4.79
N PRO A 127 4.95 -16.45 -6.00
CA PRO A 127 5.80 -15.30 -6.15
C PRO A 127 5.06 -13.98 -5.87
N TYR A 128 5.68 -13.15 -5.04
CA TYR A 128 5.30 -11.77 -4.78
C TYR A 128 6.33 -10.81 -5.36
N ILE A 129 5.90 -9.96 -6.30
CA ILE A 129 6.74 -8.91 -6.90
C ILE A 129 6.33 -7.56 -6.31
N SER A 130 7.29 -6.88 -5.67
CA SER A 130 7.10 -5.52 -5.19
C SER A 130 7.68 -4.53 -6.19
N VAL A 131 6.83 -3.64 -6.70
CA VAL A 131 7.21 -2.55 -7.60
C VAL A 131 7.13 -1.25 -6.81
N LEU A 132 8.29 -0.66 -6.52
CA LEU A 132 8.42 0.59 -5.79
C LEU A 132 8.41 1.76 -6.76
N THR A 133 7.37 2.59 -6.68
CA THR A 133 7.22 3.80 -7.50
C THR A 133 7.47 5.05 -6.67
N ASP A 134 7.59 6.20 -7.34
CA ASP A 134 7.88 7.46 -6.67
C ASP A 134 6.62 8.06 -6.01
N PRO A 135 6.64 8.38 -4.69
CA PRO A 135 7.59 7.96 -3.66
C PRO A 135 7.11 6.69 -2.93
N THR A 136 8.03 5.87 -2.41
CA THR A 136 7.71 4.74 -1.51
C THR A 136 8.45 4.90 -0.17
N MET A 137 7.73 5.38 0.84
CA MET A 137 8.31 5.82 2.11
C MET A 137 7.72 5.15 3.35
N GLY A 138 8.46 5.22 4.46
CA GLY A 138 7.94 4.98 5.80
C GLY A 138 7.44 3.57 6.04
N GLY A 139 6.23 3.45 6.58
CA GLY A 139 5.66 2.16 6.98
C GLY A 139 5.51 1.18 5.82
N VAL A 140 5.18 1.66 4.62
CA VAL A 140 5.04 0.81 3.42
C VAL A 140 6.39 0.32 2.94
N SER A 141 7.40 1.19 2.87
CA SER A 141 8.76 0.81 2.48
C SER A 141 9.42 -0.14 3.51
N ALA A 142 9.01 -0.09 4.77
CA ALA A 142 9.49 -0.99 5.83
C ALA A 142 8.59 -2.22 6.05
N SER A 143 7.60 -2.46 5.19
CA SER A 143 6.76 -3.67 5.22
C SER A 143 6.57 -4.24 3.82
N LEU A 144 5.34 -4.28 3.31
CA LEU A 144 4.98 -4.91 2.05
C LEU A 144 5.80 -4.40 0.85
N GLY A 145 6.27 -3.16 0.87
CA GLY A 145 7.05 -2.57 -0.23
C GLY A 145 8.46 -3.13 -0.39
N MET A 146 9.00 -3.84 0.61
CA MET A 146 10.38 -4.36 0.58
C MET A 146 10.47 -5.88 0.82
N LEU A 147 9.32 -6.55 0.95
CA LEU A 147 9.22 -7.99 1.20
C LEU A 147 8.89 -8.80 -0.06
N GLY A 148 9.12 -8.24 -1.26
CA GLY A 148 9.01 -8.97 -2.52
C GLY A 148 10.09 -10.04 -2.64
N ASP A 149 9.74 -11.16 -3.29
CA ASP A 149 10.74 -12.09 -3.82
C ASP A 149 11.63 -11.38 -4.85
N ILE A 150 11.02 -10.45 -5.59
CA ILE A 150 11.69 -9.49 -6.48
C ILE A 150 11.21 -8.09 -6.12
N ASN A 151 12.16 -7.21 -5.81
CA ASN A 151 11.92 -5.79 -5.65
C ASN A 151 12.40 -5.04 -6.91
N ILE A 152 11.49 -4.31 -7.55
CA ILE A 152 11.74 -3.52 -8.76
C ILE A 152 11.46 -2.06 -8.43
N ALA A 153 12.33 -1.13 -8.81
CA ALA A 153 12.10 0.29 -8.65
C ALA A 153 11.99 1.00 -10.00
N GLU A 154 11.08 1.96 -10.11
CA GLU A 154 11.06 2.85 -11.27
C GLU A 154 12.28 3.79 -11.27
N PRO A 155 12.76 4.23 -12.45
CA PRO A 155 13.87 5.15 -12.53
C PRO A 155 13.64 6.41 -11.69
N LYS A 156 14.62 6.74 -10.85
CA LYS A 156 14.61 7.92 -9.96
C LYS A 156 13.52 7.91 -8.88
N ALA A 157 12.86 6.79 -8.62
CA ALA A 157 11.88 6.69 -7.55
C ALA A 157 12.52 6.95 -6.19
N LEU A 158 11.90 7.81 -5.39
CA LEU A 158 12.37 8.12 -4.05
C LEU A 158 11.85 7.07 -3.06
N ILE A 159 12.77 6.24 -2.57
CA ILE A 159 12.44 5.08 -1.72
C ILE A 159 13.25 5.17 -0.42
N GLY A 160 12.58 5.02 0.73
CA GLY A 160 13.29 5.01 2.01
C GLY A 160 12.40 4.99 3.24
N PHE A 161 12.95 4.56 4.37
CA PHE A 161 12.18 4.54 5.62
C PHE A 161 11.89 5.95 6.16
N ALA A 162 12.91 6.82 6.19
CA ALA A 162 12.76 8.21 6.59
C ALA A 162 12.88 9.12 5.37
N GLY A 163 12.03 10.16 5.31
CA GLY A 163 12.12 11.14 4.24
C GLY A 163 13.40 11.97 4.32
N PRO A 164 13.96 12.44 3.18
CA PRO A 164 15.24 13.13 3.13
C PRO A 164 15.31 14.34 4.07
N ARG A 165 14.23 15.12 4.13
CA ARG A 165 14.10 16.27 5.04
C ARG A 165 14.35 15.92 6.51
N VAL A 166 13.84 14.76 6.97
CA VAL A 166 14.00 14.33 8.37
C VAL A 166 15.45 13.89 8.63
N ILE A 167 16.06 13.23 7.66
CA ILE A 167 17.46 12.78 7.74
C ILE A 167 18.39 13.99 7.79
N GLU A 168 18.24 14.95 6.88
CA GLU A 168 19.07 16.17 6.84
C GLU A 168 18.96 16.99 8.13
N GLN A 169 17.76 17.11 8.70
CA GLN A 169 17.56 17.80 9.98
C GLN A 169 18.24 17.09 11.16
N THR A 170 18.34 15.76 11.09
CA THR A 170 18.94 14.94 12.16
C THR A 170 20.46 14.94 12.07
N VAL A 171 21.00 14.73 10.87
CA VAL A 171 22.45 14.62 10.62
C VAL A 171 23.10 16.00 10.46
N ARG A 172 22.32 17.03 10.11
CA ARG A 172 22.78 18.41 9.81
C ARG A 172 23.76 18.49 8.65
N GLU A 173 23.64 17.57 7.72
CA GLU A 173 24.39 17.52 6.46
C GLU A 173 23.42 17.47 5.28
N VAL A 174 23.89 17.89 4.10
CA VAL A 174 23.14 17.80 2.85
C VAL A 174 23.24 16.38 2.32
N LEU A 175 22.11 15.76 2.00
CA LEU A 175 22.13 14.40 1.46
C LEU A 175 22.68 14.36 0.02
N PRO A 176 23.36 13.27 -0.38
CA PRO A 176 23.74 13.06 -1.77
C PRO A 176 22.51 13.08 -2.69
N SER A 177 22.68 13.73 -3.86
CA SER A 177 21.66 13.83 -4.92
C SER A 177 21.60 12.60 -5.81
#